data_AF-A0A9C8FWJ5-F1
#
_entry.id   AF-A0A9C8FWJ5-F1
#
_cell.length_a   1.000
_cell.length_b   1.000
_cell.length_c   1.000
_cell.angle_alpha   90.00
_cell.angle_beta   90.00
_cell.angle_gamma   90.00
#
_symmetry.space_group_name_H-M   'P 1'
#
loop_
_entity.id
_entity.type
_entity.pdbx_description
1 polymer ?
#
loop_
_entity_poly.entity_id
_entity_poly.type
_entity_poly.pdbx_seq_one_letter_code
_entity_poly.pdbx_strand_id
1 'polypeptide(L)'
;MENEDILKKIPKEGFIKLGRSGRKELDSAQRSALIRKGNALFNSGDIETAQRIFLTTGYSDGLERVGDHFKERGDIFQALRMYWIAPAPGKKEKLIEQCAAVIQHWVNEEG
;
A
#
# COMPACT_ATOMS: atom_id res chain seq x y z
N MET A 1 -13.61 10.83 39.95
CA MET A 1 -13.59 11.77 38.82
C MET A 1 -13.94 10.93 37.61
N GLU A 2 -15.24 10.85 37.33
CA GLU A 2 -15.84 9.79 36.52
C GLU A 2 -15.70 10.13 35.03
N ASN A 3 -15.41 9.11 34.22
CA ASN A 3 -15.12 9.20 32.79
C ASN A 3 -16.20 9.96 31.97
N GLU A 4 -17.40 10.12 32.51
CA GLU A 4 -18.51 10.83 31.88
C GLU A 4 -18.27 12.34 31.70
N ASP A 5 -17.47 12.96 32.57
CA ASP A 5 -17.19 14.41 32.48
C ASP A 5 -16.23 14.77 31.34
N ILE A 6 -15.49 13.79 30.82
CA ILE A 6 -14.57 13.99 29.68
C ILE A 6 -15.37 14.06 28.38
N LEU A 7 -16.43 13.27 28.24
CA LEU A 7 -17.29 13.24 27.06
C LEU A 7 -18.07 14.55 26.87
N LYS A 8 -18.42 15.24 27.97
CA LYS A 8 -19.07 16.56 27.95
C LYS A 8 -18.16 17.67 27.41
N LYS A 9 -16.85 17.46 27.34
CA LYS A 9 -15.85 18.43 26.83
C LYS A 9 -15.57 18.27 25.34
N ILE A 10 -16.14 17.26 24.69
CA ILE A 10 -15.98 17.07 23.24
C ILE A 10 -16.90 18.08 22.53
N PRO A 11 -16.38 18.92 21.61
CA PRO A 11 -17.19 19.84 20.82
C PRO A 11 -18.33 19.10 20.11
N LYS A 12 -19.52 19.69 20.02
CA LYS A 12 -20.68 19.06 19.36
C LYS A 12 -20.43 18.81 17.88
N GLU A 13 -19.53 19.59 17.27
CA GLU A 13 -19.08 19.45 15.89
C GLU A 13 -18.05 18.31 15.71
N GLY A 14 -17.69 17.61 16.79
CA GLY A 14 -16.61 16.62 16.81
C GLY A 14 -15.23 17.26 16.70
N PHE A 15 -14.20 16.41 16.59
CA PHE A 15 -12.86 16.89 16.25
C PHE A 15 -12.79 17.21 14.75
N ILE A 16 -12.62 18.48 14.41
CA ILE A 16 -12.36 18.88 13.02
C ILE A 16 -11.01 18.28 12.61
N LYS A 17 -11.03 17.38 11.61
CA LYS A 17 -9.80 16.94 10.93
C LYS A 17 -9.23 18.14 10.18
N LEU A 18 -8.24 18.83 10.78
CA LEU A 18 -7.58 20.00 10.20
C LEU A 18 -6.74 19.67 8.94
N GLY A 19 -6.52 18.38 8.64
CA GLY A 19 -5.91 17.95 7.40
C GLY A 19 -6.92 18.00 6.25
N ARG A 20 -6.56 18.66 5.14
CA ARG A 20 -7.37 18.70 3.91
C ARG A 20 -7.84 17.29 3.55
N SER A 21 -9.16 17.11 3.42
CA SER A 21 -9.77 15.91 2.87
C SER A 21 -9.50 15.85 1.37
N GLY A 22 -8.46 15.13 0.96
CA GLY A 22 -8.12 14.89 -0.43
C GLY A 22 -6.61 14.76 -0.63
N ARG A 23 -6.19 13.88 -1.55
CA ARG A 23 -4.79 13.86 -2.00
C ARG A 23 -4.52 15.18 -2.70
N LYS A 24 -3.50 15.92 -2.26
CA LYS A 24 -2.99 17.05 -3.04
C LYS A 24 -2.50 16.48 -4.37
N GLU A 25 -3.10 16.92 -5.47
CA GLU A 25 -2.62 16.54 -6.80
C GLU A 25 -1.19 17.03 -6.97
N LEU A 26 -0.31 16.12 -7.39
CA LEU A 26 1.07 16.43 -7.72
C LEU A 26 1.10 16.95 -9.15
N ASP A 27 1.78 18.07 -9.38
CA ASP A 27 2.10 18.45 -10.74
C ASP A 27 3.09 17.44 -11.37
N SER A 28 3.23 17.49 -12.70
CA SER A 28 4.07 16.55 -13.44
C SER A 28 5.54 16.61 -13.04
N ALA A 29 6.06 17.80 -12.70
CA ALA A 29 7.45 18.00 -12.31
C ALA A 29 7.73 17.42 -10.91
N GLN A 30 6.85 17.68 -9.95
CA GLN A 30 6.88 17.13 -8.59
C GLN A 30 6.78 15.60 -8.65
N ARG A 31 5.84 15.07 -9.43
CA ARG A 31 5.68 13.63 -9.61
C ARG A 31 6.96 13.01 -10.17
N SER A 32 7.53 13.60 -11.22
CA SER A 32 8.76 13.11 -11.85
C SER A 32 9.96 13.16 -10.91
N ALA A 33 10.13 14.25 -10.14
CA ALA A 33 11.19 14.38 -9.16
C ALA A 33 11.07 13.34 -8.03
N LEU A 34 9.86 13.10 -7.54
CA LEU A 34 9.59 12.06 -6.55
C LEU A 34 9.91 10.67 -7.11
N ILE A 35 9.48 10.35 -8.34
CA ILE A 35 9.79 9.06 -8.97
C ILE A 35 11.29 8.83 -9.09
N ARG A 36 12.06 9.84 -9.51
CA ARG A 36 13.54 9.72 -9.56
C ARG A 36 14.14 9.44 -8.19
N LYS A 37 13.67 10.14 -7.15
CA LYS A 37 14.11 9.89 -5.77
C LYS A 37 13.73 8.49 -5.30
N GLY A 38 12.51 8.05 -5.58
CA GLY A 38 12.04 6.69 -5.26
C GLY A 38 12.90 5.62 -5.94
N ASN A 39 13.23 5.81 -7.21
CA ASN A 39 14.13 4.90 -7.94
C ASN A 39 15.54 4.85 -7.32
N ALA A 40 16.08 6.00 -6.92
CA ALA A 40 17.38 6.06 -6.25
C ALA A 40 17.38 5.32 -4.91
N LEU A 41 16.33 5.52 -4.09
CA LEU A 41 16.15 4.84 -2.80
C LEU A 41 15.97 3.33 -2.97
N PHE A 42 15.20 2.91 -3.96
CA PHE A 42 15.02 1.49 -4.26
C PHE A 42 16.35 0.85 -4.61
N ASN A 43 17.13 1.48 -5.50
CA ASN A 43 18.42 0.97 -5.93
C ASN A 43 19.46 0.94 -4.79
N SER A 44 19.33 1.83 -3.79
CA SER A 44 20.17 1.80 -2.59
C SER A 44 19.67 0.84 -1.50
N GLY A 45 18.58 0.11 -1.74
CA GLY A 45 18.02 -0.87 -0.81
C GLY A 45 17.05 -0.30 0.24
N ASP A 46 16.74 1.00 0.21
CA ASP A 46 15.69 1.59 1.06
C ASP A 46 14.32 1.37 0.40
N ILE A 47 13.89 0.11 0.42
CA ILE A 47 12.66 -0.34 -0.24
C ILE A 47 11.42 0.29 0.41
N GLU A 48 11.40 0.45 1.73
CA GLU A 48 10.25 1.00 2.46
C GLU A 48 10.00 2.47 2.07
N THR A 49 11.05 3.30 2.02
CA THR A 49 10.88 4.70 1.62
C THR A 49 10.56 4.82 0.14
N ALA A 50 11.16 3.99 -0.71
CA ALA A 50 10.80 3.92 -2.13
C ALA A 50 9.32 3.54 -2.33
N GLN A 51 8.82 2.55 -1.60
CA GLN A 51 7.42 2.12 -1.63
C GLN A 51 6.47 3.28 -1.30
N ARG A 52 6.74 4.04 -0.23
CA ARG A 52 5.92 5.21 0.13
C ARG A 52 5.85 6.22 -1.00
N ILE A 53 6.96 6.46 -1.69
CA ILE A 53 7.02 7.38 -2.82
C ILE A 53 6.22 6.85 -4.01
N PHE A 54 6.36 5.57 -4.35
CA PHE A 54 5.64 4.96 -5.47
C PHE A 54 4.13 4.91 -5.24
N LEU A 55 3.69 4.63 -4.01
CA LEU A 55 2.27 4.71 -3.61
C LEU A 55 1.74 6.14 -3.71
N THR A 56 2.53 7.13 -3.29
CA THR A 56 2.14 8.54 -3.35
C THR A 56 2.00 9.04 -4.78
N THR A 57 2.89 8.60 -5.67
CA THR A 57 2.95 9.03 -7.07
C THR A 57 2.10 8.17 -8.01
N GLY A 58 1.63 7.00 -7.55
CA GLY A 58 0.97 6.00 -8.39
C GLY A 58 1.87 5.50 -9.53
N TYR A 59 3.16 5.27 -9.24
CA TYR A 59 4.12 4.84 -10.25
C TYR A 59 4.11 3.31 -10.39
N SER A 60 3.41 2.80 -11.40
CA SER A 60 3.18 1.36 -11.58
C SER A 60 4.45 0.53 -11.62
N ASP A 61 5.45 0.89 -12.43
CA ASP A 61 6.72 0.13 -12.52
C ASP A 61 7.42 0.02 -11.15
N GLY A 62 7.52 1.12 -10.40
CA GLY A 62 8.08 1.10 -9.05
C GLY A 62 7.29 0.22 -8.09
N LEU A 63 5.95 0.23 -8.18
CA LEU A 63 5.10 -0.64 -7.36
C LEU A 63 5.27 -2.11 -7.73
N GLU A 64 5.36 -2.45 -9.01
CA GLU A 64 5.64 -3.83 -9.44
C GLU A 64 6.97 -4.34 -8.91
N ARG A 65 8.03 -3.52 -8.99
CA ARG A 65 9.36 -3.87 -8.47
C ARG A 65 9.36 -4.08 -6.96
N VAL A 66 8.62 -3.27 -6.21
CA VAL A 66 8.43 -3.48 -4.78
C VAL A 66 7.61 -4.75 -4.52
N GLY A 67 6.60 -5.04 -5.35
CA GLY A 67 5.85 -6.29 -5.30
C GLY A 67 6.75 -7.52 -5.53
N ASP A 68 7.66 -7.45 -6.49
CA ASP A 68 8.61 -8.52 -6.76
C ASP A 68 9.56 -8.73 -5.57
N HIS A 69 10.03 -7.64 -4.96
CA HIS A 69 10.85 -7.70 -3.74
C HIS A 69 10.14 -8.40 -2.56
N PHE A 70 8.86 -8.08 -2.31
CA PHE A 70 8.08 -8.77 -1.27
C PHE A 70 7.85 -10.24 -1.60
N LYS A 71 7.54 -10.55 -2.88
CA LYS A 71 7.34 -11.91 -3.36
C LYS A 71 8.59 -12.78 -3.14
N GLU A 72 9.76 -12.26 -3.47
CA GLU A 72 11.06 -12.95 -3.28
C GLU A 72 11.34 -13.27 -1.82
N ARG A 73 10.83 -12.47 -0.88
CA ARG A 73 10.93 -12.68 0.57
C ARG A 73 9.81 -13.56 1.14
N GLY A 74 8.90 -14.05 0.31
CA GLY A 74 7.74 -14.83 0.74
C GLY A 74 6.59 -14.00 1.33
N ASP A 75 6.64 -12.67 1.27
CA ASP A 75 5.55 -11.80 1.72
C ASP A 75 4.51 -11.63 0.59
N ILE A 76 3.72 -12.69 0.42
CA ILE A 76 2.72 -12.84 -0.64
C ILE A 76 1.63 -11.75 -0.56
N PHE A 77 1.21 -11.38 0.65
CA PHE A 77 0.15 -10.39 0.83
C PHE A 77 0.60 -8.99 0.41
N GLN A 78 1.81 -8.59 0.81
CA GLN A 78 2.34 -7.29 0.38
C GLN A 78 2.64 -7.27 -1.11
N ALA A 79 3.13 -8.38 -1.66
CA ALA A 79 3.32 -8.53 -3.10
C ALA A 79 1.99 -8.33 -3.87
N LEU A 80 0.94 -9.07 -3.50
CA LEU A 80 -0.38 -8.97 -4.10
C LEU A 80 -0.95 -7.55 -4.01
N ARG A 81 -0.82 -6.89 -2.85
CA ARG A 81 -1.24 -5.51 -2.66
C ARG A 81 -0.56 -4.57 -3.64
N MET A 82 0.75 -4.71 -3.85
CA MET A 82 1.48 -3.86 -4.80
C MET A 82 1.02 -4.09 -6.24
N TYR A 83 0.86 -5.34 -6.68
CA TYR A 83 0.38 -5.63 -8.04
C TYR A 83 -1.05 -5.16 -8.30
N TRP A 84 -1.90 -5.18 -7.27
CA TRP A 84 -3.25 -4.64 -7.35
C TRP A 84 -3.26 -3.14 -7.61
N ILE A 85 -2.37 -2.40 -6.94
CA ILE A 85 -2.27 -0.93 -7.09
C ILE A 85 -1.53 -0.56 -8.39
N ALA A 86 -0.62 -1.40 -8.88
CA ALA A 86 0.20 -1.18 -10.08
C ALA A 86 -0.51 -1.48 -11.43
N PRO A 87 -1.84 -1.65 -11.44
CA PRO A 87 -2.59 -2.61 -12.27
C PRO A 87 -1.73 -3.60 -13.08
N ALA A 88 -1.09 -4.57 -12.41
CA ALA A 88 -0.27 -5.61 -13.04
C ALA A 88 -1.05 -6.94 -13.11
N PRO A 89 -1.94 -7.14 -14.11
CA PRO A 89 -2.87 -8.27 -14.14
C PRO A 89 -2.14 -9.61 -14.00
N GLY A 90 -1.25 -9.97 -14.93
CA GLY A 90 -0.64 -11.32 -14.92
C GLY A 90 0.08 -11.68 -13.62
N LYS A 91 0.69 -10.70 -12.92
CA LYS A 91 1.31 -10.94 -11.60
C LYS A 91 0.26 -11.10 -10.51
N LYS A 92 -0.77 -10.24 -10.51
CA LYS A 92 -1.89 -10.27 -9.56
C LYS A 92 -2.70 -11.57 -9.69
N GLU A 93 -3.10 -11.96 -10.89
CA GLU A 93 -3.87 -13.19 -11.12
C GLU A 93 -3.11 -14.44 -10.68
N LYS A 94 -1.82 -14.54 -11.00
CA LYS A 94 -0.98 -15.66 -10.55
C LYS A 94 -0.97 -15.81 -9.02
N LEU A 95 -0.88 -14.70 -8.28
CA LEU A 95 -0.91 -14.73 -6.82
C LEU A 95 -2.30 -15.05 -6.27
N ILE A 96 -3.36 -14.58 -6.91
CA ILE A 96 -4.73 -14.94 -6.56
C ILE A 96 -4.96 -16.44 -6.72
N GLU A 97 -4.51 -17.03 -7.84
CA GLU A 97 -4.60 -18.46 -8.09
C GLU A 97 -3.85 -19.27 -7.03
N GLN A 98 -2.63 -18.85 -6.67
CA GLN A 98 -1.86 -19.49 -5.60
C GLN A 98 -2.58 -19.44 -4.25
N CYS A 99 -3.10 -18.27 -3.87
CA CYS A 99 -3.88 -18.13 -2.64
C CYS A 99 -5.16 -18.98 -2.66
N ALA A 100 -5.87 -19.01 -3.79
CA ALA A 100 -7.08 -19.81 -3.95
C ALA A 100 -6.78 -21.31 -3.83
N ALA A 101 -5.69 -21.80 -4.41
CA ALA A 101 -5.27 -23.19 -4.30
C ALA A 101 -4.97 -23.60 -2.85
N VAL A 102 -4.30 -22.74 -2.08
CA VAL A 102 -4.03 -22.98 -0.64
C VAL A 102 -5.34 -23.04 0.16
N ILE A 103 -6.26 -22.11 -0.07
CA ILE A 103 -7.56 -22.09 0.62
C ILE A 103 -8.37 -23.35 0.27
N GLN A 104 -8.42 -23.72 -1.01
CA GLN A 104 -9.11 -24.95 -1.44
C GLN A 104 -8.53 -26.20 -0.78
N HIS A 105 -7.20 -26.27 -0.67
CA HIS A 105 -6.53 -27.37 0.01
C HIS A 105 -6.97 -27.48 1.47
N TRP A 106 -6.95 -26.37 2.23
CA TRP A 106 -7.39 -26.37 3.63
C TRP A 106 -8.86 -26.76 3.79
N VAL A 107 -9.74 -26.25 2.92
CA VAL A 107 -11.17 -26.60 2.94
C VAL A 107 -11.39 -28.10 2.67
N ASN A 108 -10.56 -28.71 1.83
CA ASN A 108 -10.71 -30.12 1.46
C ASN A 108 -9.98 -31.09 2.42
N GLU A 109 -9.03 -30.61 3.23
CA GLU A 109 -8.34 -31.44 4.26
C GLU A 109 -9.10 -31.53 5.58
N GLU A 110 -9.95 -30.54 5.89
CA GLU A 110 -10.82 -30.54 7.09
C GLU A 110 -12.20 -31.16 6.82
N GLY A 111 -12.44 -31.68 5.61
CA GLY A 111 -13.70 -32.29 5.16
C GLY A 111 -13.75 -33.80 5.29
#